data_AF-A0A480M1R4-F1
#
_entry.id   AF-A0A480M1R4-F1
#
_cell.length_a   1.000
_cell.length_b   1.000
_cell.length_c   1.000
_cell.angle_alpha   90.00
_cell.angle_beta   90.00
_cell.angle_gamma   90.00
#
_symmetry.space_group_name_H-M   'P 1'
#
loop_
_entity.id
_entity.type
_entity.pdbx_description
1 polymer ?
#
loop_
_entity_poly.entity_id
_entity_poly.type
_entity_poly.pdbx_seq_one_letter_code
_entity_poly.pdbx_strand_id
1 'polypeptide(L)'
;MLQVNTTPGHSSAPPKETSIGILAATVNRLEQTPMPNMFGDGPTKMALQELANEFSFPTNLFLSNMWLFRPLVSRLMERNFVTNALVRTTTALTMFNSGIKVNVIPAVAQAIVNFRIHPAQTVQEVLKLAKDIVADDRVQFHVLNAFDPSPISPSDDQALGYQLLRQTIQSVFPEINIVVPGTCVVSTDSKHYLNLTTGIYLFNPLYLQPQSFRT
;
A
#
# COMPACT_ATOMS: atom_id res chain seq x y z
N MET A 1 8.15 -14.12 3.24
CA MET A 1 9.43 -14.32 3.93
C MET A 1 10.54 -14.46 2.89
N LEU A 2 11.65 -13.76 3.12
CA LEU A 2 12.88 -13.91 2.36
C LEU A 2 13.87 -14.69 3.22
N GLN A 3 14.61 -15.61 2.60
CA GLN A 3 15.60 -16.43 3.31
C GLN A 3 16.85 -16.61 2.46
N VAL A 4 18.00 -16.50 3.10
CA VAL A 4 19.31 -16.81 2.51
C VAL A 4 19.98 -17.89 3.35
N ASN A 5 20.47 -18.93 2.66
CA ASN A 5 21.22 -20.02 3.28
C ASN A 5 22.65 -20.02 2.74
N THR A 6 23.64 -20.04 3.63
CA THR A 6 25.07 -20.12 3.33
C THR A 6 25.74 -21.15 4.24
N THR A 7 26.98 -21.52 3.95
CA THR A 7 27.77 -22.36 4.85
C THR A 7 28.13 -21.57 6.13
N PRO A 8 27.92 -22.12 7.34
CA PRO A 8 28.37 -21.47 8.57
C PRO A 8 29.89 -21.44 8.65
N GLY A 9 30.43 -20.46 9.38
CA GLY A 9 31.89 -20.28 9.48
C GLY A 9 32.32 -19.62 10.78
N HIS A 10 33.62 -19.62 11.05
CA HIS A 10 34.21 -18.91 12.19
C HIS A 10 34.50 -17.46 11.80
N SER A 11 34.26 -16.50 12.72
CA SER A 11 34.46 -15.07 12.42
C SER A 11 35.91 -14.67 12.10
N SER A 12 36.88 -15.53 12.39
CA SER A 12 38.31 -15.31 12.09
C SER A 12 38.70 -15.52 10.62
N ALA A 13 37.86 -16.17 9.82
CA ALA A 13 38.09 -16.40 8.40
C ALA A 13 36.77 -16.22 7.62
N PRO A 14 36.24 -14.98 7.53
CA PRO A 14 34.95 -14.74 6.91
C PRO A 14 35.00 -14.93 5.38
N PRO A 15 33.94 -15.49 4.76
CA PRO A 15 33.78 -15.44 3.31
C PRO A 15 33.54 -14.00 2.85
N LYS A 16 33.65 -13.75 1.54
CA LYS A 16 33.40 -12.42 0.95
C LYS A 16 32.00 -11.89 1.26
N GLU A 17 31.00 -12.76 1.26
CA GLU A 17 29.61 -12.44 1.55
C GLU A 17 29.05 -13.43 2.57
N THR A 18 28.35 -12.93 3.59
CA THR A 18 27.64 -13.73 4.59
C THR A 18 26.15 -13.77 4.28
N SER A 19 25.41 -14.73 4.86
CA SER A 19 23.95 -14.76 4.78
C SER A 19 23.30 -13.43 5.20
N ILE A 20 23.83 -12.79 6.25
CA ILE A 20 23.42 -11.45 6.71
C ILE A 20 23.66 -10.41 5.63
N GLY A 21 24.87 -10.35 5.06
CA GLY A 21 25.23 -9.34 4.06
C GLY A 21 24.35 -9.42 2.80
N ILE A 22 24.13 -10.64 2.30
CA ILE A 22 23.28 -10.88 1.12
C ILE A 22 21.84 -10.47 1.39
N LEU A 23 21.27 -10.89 2.53
CA LEU A 23 19.89 -10.54 2.87
C LEU A 23 19.73 -9.04 3.18
N ALA A 24 20.70 -8.42 3.85
CA ALA A 24 20.71 -6.98 4.14
C ALA A 24 20.72 -6.15 2.85
N ALA A 25 21.58 -6.49 1.89
CA ALA A 25 21.61 -5.84 0.57
C ALA A 25 20.28 -6.04 -0.18
N THR A 26 19.64 -7.19 0.00
CA THR A 26 18.35 -7.51 -0.61
C THR A 26 17.21 -6.66 -0.03
N VAL A 27 17.07 -6.62 1.28
CA VAL A 27 15.99 -5.83 1.91
C VAL A 27 16.20 -4.33 1.68
N ASN A 28 17.45 -3.85 1.68
CA ASN A 28 17.76 -2.46 1.36
C ASN A 28 17.33 -2.12 -0.09
N ARG A 29 17.57 -3.00 -1.06
CA ARG A 29 17.10 -2.79 -2.45
C ARG A 29 15.58 -2.71 -2.55
N LEU A 30 14.87 -3.54 -1.80
CA LEU A 30 13.40 -3.48 -1.73
C LEU A 30 12.91 -2.16 -1.12
N GLU A 31 13.55 -1.65 -0.07
CA GLU A 31 13.16 -0.37 0.54
C GLU A 31 13.49 0.84 -0.34
N GLN A 32 14.62 0.79 -1.07
CA GLN A 32 15.04 1.87 -1.97
C GLN A 32 14.29 1.87 -3.32
N THR A 33 13.57 0.79 -3.64
CA THR A 33 12.86 0.64 -4.91
C THR A 33 11.36 0.54 -4.64
N PRO A 34 10.64 1.67 -4.49
CA PRO A 34 9.22 1.63 -4.23
C PRO A 34 8.45 0.99 -5.40
N MET A 35 7.33 0.36 -5.07
CA MET A 35 6.41 -0.17 -6.07
C MET A 35 5.86 0.93 -6.99
N PRO A 36 5.42 0.58 -8.22
CA PRO A 36 4.88 1.54 -9.17
C PRO A 36 3.75 2.39 -8.59
N ASN A 37 3.71 3.65 -9.01
CA ASN A 37 2.60 4.55 -8.71
C ASN A 37 1.42 4.23 -9.63
N MET A 38 0.30 3.88 -9.01
CA MET A 38 -0.97 3.47 -9.63
C MET A 38 -2.03 4.59 -9.52
N PHE A 39 -1.62 5.83 -9.25
CA PHE A 39 -2.54 6.95 -9.12
C PHE A 39 -3.35 7.14 -10.39
N GLY A 40 -4.67 6.95 -10.30
CA GLY A 40 -5.61 7.02 -11.41
C GLY A 40 -6.27 5.69 -11.77
N ASP A 41 -5.71 4.58 -11.31
CA ASP A 41 -6.22 3.23 -11.56
C ASP A 41 -7.01 2.67 -10.36
N GLY A 42 -7.25 3.51 -9.36
CA GLY A 42 -8.05 3.22 -8.16
C GLY A 42 -8.99 4.37 -7.78
N PRO A 43 -9.77 4.22 -6.71
CA PRO A 43 -10.86 5.15 -6.36
C PRO A 43 -10.34 6.51 -5.86
N THR A 44 -9.07 6.60 -5.45
CA THR A 44 -8.46 7.81 -4.91
C THR A 44 -8.52 9.01 -5.85
N LYS A 45 -8.34 8.80 -7.16
CA LYS A 45 -8.41 9.90 -8.14
C LYS A 45 -9.80 10.51 -8.17
N MET A 46 -10.84 9.67 -8.27
CA MET A 46 -12.23 10.11 -8.29
C MET A 46 -12.59 10.85 -7.00
N ALA A 47 -12.22 10.30 -5.85
CA ALA A 47 -12.44 10.94 -4.56
C ALA A 47 -11.82 12.34 -4.47
N LEU A 48 -10.56 12.50 -4.91
CA LEU A 48 -9.88 13.80 -4.92
C LEU A 48 -10.52 14.80 -5.89
N GLN A 49 -11.03 14.32 -7.03
CA GLN A 49 -11.74 15.17 -7.99
C GLN A 49 -13.09 15.65 -7.43
N GLU A 50 -13.85 14.77 -6.75
CA GLU A 50 -15.11 15.15 -6.10
C GLU A 50 -14.90 16.14 -4.96
N LEU A 51 -13.83 15.97 -4.18
CA LEU A 51 -13.47 16.90 -3.10
C LEU A 51 -12.89 18.23 -3.60
N ALA A 52 -12.64 18.41 -4.91
CA ALA A 52 -11.88 19.55 -5.42
C ALA A 52 -12.46 20.91 -4.97
N ASN A 53 -13.79 21.05 -4.95
CA ASN A 53 -14.47 22.30 -4.57
C ASN A 53 -14.39 22.60 -3.07
N GLU A 54 -14.08 21.62 -2.22
CA GLU A 54 -13.89 21.81 -0.78
C GLU A 54 -12.50 22.36 -0.43
N PHE A 55 -11.56 22.31 -1.37
CA PHE A 55 -10.23 22.88 -1.18
C PHE A 55 -10.18 24.35 -1.62
N SER A 56 -9.36 25.15 -0.93
CA SER A 56 -9.11 26.54 -1.32
C SER A 56 -8.26 26.62 -2.60
N PHE A 57 -8.35 27.74 -3.31
CA PHE A 57 -7.39 28.08 -4.36
C PHE A 57 -5.96 28.08 -3.79
N PRO A 58 -4.94 27.55 -4.51
CA PRO A 58 -5.01 27.00 -5.87
C PRO A 58 -5.29 25.49 -5.95
N THR A 59 -5.42 24.78 -4.83
CA THR A 59 -5.56 23.32 -4.80
C THR A 59 -6.77 22.83 -5.58
N ASN A 60 -7.91 23.51 -5.47
CA ASN A 60 -9.12 23.17 -6.24
C ASN A 60 -8.87 23.14 -7.76
N LEU A 61 -8.10 24.10 -8.29
CA LEU A 61 -7.78 24.18 -9.72
C LEU A 61 -7.04 22.93 -10.20
N PHE A 62 -6.07 22.46 -9.42
CA PHE A 62 -5.29 21.26 -9.74
C PHE A 62 -6.17 19.99 -9.69
N LEU A 63 -6.99 19.85 -8.64
CA LEU A 63 -7.84 18.67 -8.45
C LEU A 63 -8.96 18.60 -9.49
N SER A 64 -9.60 19.72 -9.82
CA SER A 64 -10.65 19.78 -10.85
C SER A 64 -10.10 19.50 -12.26
N ASN A 65 -8.82 19.80 -12.53
CA ASN A 65 -8.17 19.60 -13.82
C ASN A 65 -7.19 18.41 -13.81
N MET A 66 -7.60 17.30 -13.18
CA MET A 66 -6.76 16.10 -13.05
C MET A 66 -6.32 15.51 -14.41
N TRP A 67 -7.04 15.78 -15.50
CA TRP A 67 -6.63 15.40 -16.86
C TRP A 67 -5.27 16.01 -17.25
N LEU A 68 -4.95 17.20 -16.74
CA LEU A 68 -3.70 17.91 -16.98
C LEU A 68 -2.70 17.71 -15.83
N PHE A 69 -3.18 17.80 -14.59
CA PHE A 69 -2.32 17.85 -13.41
C PHE A 69 -2.10 16.50 -12.72
N ARG A 70 -2.61 15.38 -13.26
CA ARG A 70 -2.40 14.03 -12.70
C ARG A 70 -0.93 13.75 -12.34
N PRO A 71 0.07 14.02 -13.20
CA PRO A 71 1.47 13.74 -12.85
C PRO A 71 1.98 14.56 -11.67
N LEU A 72 1.53 15.81 -11.55
CA LEU A 72 1.91 16.70 -10.45
C LEU A 72 1.29 16.23 -9.13
N VAL A 73 -0.02 15.96 -9.14
CA VAL A 73 -0.76 15.47 -7.96
C VAL A 73 -0.20 14.12 -7.51
N SER A 74 0.03 13.20 -8.45
CA SER A 74 0.67 11.91 -8.21
C SER A 74 2.00 12.08 -7.46
N ARG A 75 2.90 12.92 -7.97
CA ARG A 75 4.21 13.18 -7.35
C ARG A 75 4.10 13.82 -5.96
N LEU A 76 3.08 14.66 -5.73
CA LEU A 76 2.84 15.25 -4.41
C LEU A 76 2.40 14.18 -3.40
N MET A 77 1.50 13.28 -3.81
CA MET A 77 1.02 12.19 -2.96
C MET A 77 2.13 11.20 -2.58
N GLU A 78 3.16 11.03 -3.39
CA GLU A 78 4.31 10.18 -3.05
C GLU A 78 5.17 10.72 -1.91
N ARG A 79 5.11 12.04 -1.63
CA ARG A 79 6.00 12.68 -0.65
C ARG A 79 5.65 12.35 0.80
N ASN A 80 4.37 12.11 1.08
CA ASN A 80 3.89 11.79 2.41
C ASN A 80 3.52 10.31 2.48
N PHE A 81 3.98 9.61 3.52
CA PHE A 81 3.80 8.15 3.64
C PHE A 81 2.32 7.72 3.67
N VAL A 82 1.42 8.55 4.21
CA VAL A 82 -0.02 8.27 4.28
C VAL A 82 -0.65 8.34 2.90
N THR A 83 -0.40 9.44 2.17
CA THR A 83 -0.95 9.61 0.81
C THR A 83 -0.29 8.66 -0.18
N ASN A 84 0.97 8.29 0.07
CA ASN A 84 1.69 7.32 -0.73
C ASN A 84 1.02 5.93 -0.66
N ALA A 85 0.53 5.53 0.52
CA ALA A 85 -0.20 4.27 0.67
C ALA A 85 -1.53 4.21 -0.11
N LEU A 86 -2.08 5.36 -0.51
CA LEU A 86 -3.29 5.43 -1.34
C LEU A 86 -3.00 5.22 -2.83
N VAL A 87 -1.77 5.45 -3.28
CA VAL A 87 -1.42 5.47 -4.71
C VAL A 87 -0.48 4.37 -5.14
N ARG A 88 0.01 3.53 -4.22
CA ARG A 88 0.88 2.40 -4.55
C ARG A 88 0.75 1.25 -3.57
N THR A 89 1.20 0.08 -4.00
CA THR A 89 1.45 -1.04 -3.09
C THR A 89 2.57 -0.66 -2.12
N THR A 90 2.33 -0.74 -0.81
CA THR A 90 3.38 -0.44 0.17
C THR A 90 4.19 -1.68 0.49
N THR A 91 5.49 -1.49 0.73
CA THR A 91 6.43 -2.53 1.14
C THR A 91 6.92 -2.20 2.54
N ALA A 92 6.81 -3.13 3.47
CA ALA A 92 7.26 -2.94 4.84
C ALA A 92 8.04 -4.16 5.34
N LEU A 93 9.31 -3.97 5.69
CA LEU A 93 10.11 -4.96 6.40
C LEU A 93 9.74 -4.92 7.89
N THR A 94 9.22 -6.02 8.43
CA THR A 94 8.71 -6.06 9.81
C THR A 94 9.53 -6.93 10.75
N MET A 95 10.30 -7.88 10.20
CA MET A 95 11.20 -8.73 11.00
C MET A 95 12.47 -9.02 10.21
N PHE A 96 13.60 -9.09 10.92
CA PHE A 96 14.88 -9.51 10.39
C PHE A 96 15.62 -10.32 11.46
N ASN A 97 16.01 -11.56 11.15
CA ASN A 97 16.61 -12.49 12.11
C ASN A 97 17.80 -13.21 11.49
N SER A 98 18.95 -13.18 12.18
CA SER A 98 20.13 -13.97 11.86
C SER A 98 21.17 -13.91 12.98
N GLY A 99 21.99 -14.95 13.13
CA GLY A 99 23.02 -15.02 14.16
C GLY A 99 22.52 -15.57 15.49
N ILE A 100 23.40 -16.29 16.19
CA ILE A 100 23.15 -16.83 17.53
C ILE A 100 24.31 -16.60 18.51
N LYS A 101 25.52 -16.35 18.00
CA LYS A 101 26.76 -16.14 18.76
C LYS A 101 27.62 -15.09 18.05
N VAL A 102 28.34 -14.29 18.83
CA VAL A 102 29.13 -13.15 18.33
C VAL A 102 30.32 -13.53 17.44
N ASN A 103 30.81 -14.77 17.55
CA ASN A 103 31.99 -15.27 16.84
C ASN A 103 31.66 -16.33 15.77
N VAL A 104 30.38 -16.52 15.44
CA VAL A 104 29.93 -17.52 14.47
C VAL A 104 29.18 -16.81 13.34
N ILE A 105 29.60 -17.08 12.11
CA ILE A 105 28.91 -16.63 10.90
C ILE A 105 27.68 -17.52 10.73
N PRO A 106 26.46 -16.96 10.76
CA PRO A 106 25.24 -17.77 10.68
C PRO A 106 25.06 -18.38 9.31
N ALA A 107 24.56 -19.62 9.29
CA ALA A 107 24.18 -20.30 8.07
C ALA A 107 22.92 -19.70 7.43
N VAL A 108 22.05 -19.05 8.22
CA VAL A 108 20.72 -18.61 7.77
C VAL A 108 20.46 -17.17 8.18
N ALA A 109 19.90 -16.39 7.25
CA ALA A 109 19.29 -15.10 7.52
C ALA A 109 17.86 -15.10 6.97
N GLN A 110 16.92 -14.53 7.71
CA GLN A 110 15.50 -14.46 7.35
C GLN A 110 14.93 -13.07 7.57
N ALA A 111 14.00 -12.68 6.70
CA ALA A 111 13.28 -11.41 6.76
C ALA A 111 11.79 -11.60 6.42
N ILE A 112 10.92 -10.89 7.15
CA ILE A 112 9.48 -10.82 6.85
C ILE A 112 9.19 -9.48 6.21
N VAL A 113 8.72 -9.52 4.97
CA VAL A 113 8.28 -8.37 4.19
C VAL A 113 6.77 -8.49 4.01
N ASN A 114 6.06 -7.43 4.37
CA ASN A 114 4.63 -7.28 4.19
C ASN A 114 4.36 -6.35 3.01
N PHE A 115 3.37 -6.72 2.19
CA PHE A 115 2.86 -5.88 1.11
C PHE A 115 1.41 -5.52 1.39
N ARG A 116 1.06 -4.24 1.33
CA ARG A 116 -0.35 -3.80 1.24
C ARG A 116 -0.62 -3.48 -0.23
N ILE A 117 -1.28 -4.41 -0.91
CA ILE A 117 -1.45 -4.40 -2.36
C ILE A 117 -2.48 -3.35 -2.75
N HIS A 118 -2.11 -2.48 -3.71
CA HIS A 118 -3.01 -1.49 -4.28
C HIS A 118 -4.14 -2.18 -5.07
N PRO A 119 -5.39 -1.69 -5.04
CA PRO A 119 -6.53 -2.33 -5.72
C PRO A 119 -6.35 -2.61 -7.22
N ALA A 120 -5.47 -1.86 -7.88
CA ALA A 120 -5.14 -2.02 -9.30
C ALA A 120 -4.03 -3.06 -9.58
N GLN A 121 -3.57 -3.82 -8.57
CA GLN A 121 -2.54 -4.83 -8.72
C GLN A 121 -2.97 -6.15 -8.10
N THR A 122 -2.38 -7.24 -8.60
CA THR A 122 -2.56 -8.60 -8.07
C THR A 122 -1.36 -9.02 -7.22
N VAL A 123 -1.56 -10.05 -6.39
CA VAL A 123 -0.49 -10.74 -5.66
C VAL A 123 0.61 -11.20 -6.60
N GLN A 124 0.25 -11.74 -7.77
CA GLN A 124 1.21 -12.29 -8.71
C GLN A 124 2.11 -11.20 -9.30
N GLU A 125 1.53 -10.06 -9.68
CA GLU A 125 2.29 -8.90 -10.18
C GLU A 125 3.24 -8.35 -9.12
N VAL A 126 2.77 -8.20 -7.88
CA VAL A 126 3.61 -7.72 -6.77
C VAL A 126 4.75 -8.69 -6.47
N LEU A 127 4.47 -10.00 -6.45
CA LEU A 127 5.51 -11.01 -6.23
C LEU A 127 6.54 -11.02 -7.37
N LYS A 128 6.11 -10.84 -8.61
CA LYS A 128 6.99 -10.73 -9.76
C LYS A 128 7.89 -9.50 -9.64
N LEU A 129 7.32 -8.32 -9.39
CA LEU A 129 8.07 -7.08 -9.19
C LEU A 129 9.07 -7.20 -8.03
N ALA A 130 8.68 -7.81 -6.91
CA ALA A 130 9.57 -8.02 -5.78
C ALA A 130 10.76 -8.92 -6.16
N LYS A 131 10.54 -9.98 -6.94
CA LYS A 131 11.63 -10.85 -7.44
C LYS A 131 12.54 -10.10 -8.41
N ASP A 132 11.97 -9.30 -9.31
CA ASP A 132 12.73 -8.50 -10.28
C ASP A 132 13.59 -7.43 -9.58
N ILE A 133 13.10 -6.83 -8.49
CA ILE A 133 13.88 -5.89 -7.64
C ILE A 133 15.01 -6.63 -6.89
N VAL A 134 14.71 -7.81 -6.37
CA VAL A 134 15.69 -8.61 -5.61
C VAL A 134 16.77 -9.23 -6.49
N ALA A 135 16.49 -9.65 -7.72
CA ALA A 135 17.48 -10.07 -8.72
C ALA A 135 18.72 -10.83 -8.17
N ASP A 136 18.52 -11.75 -7.21
CA ASP A 136 19.57 -12.54 -6.58
C ASP A 136 19.00 -13.94 -6.28
N ASP A 137 19.41 -14.92 -7.07
CA ASP A 137 18.90 -16.29 -7.02
C ASP A 137 19.24 -17.02 -5.71
N ARG A 138 20.16 -16.48 -4.90
CA ARG A 138 20.48 -17.01 -3.56
C ARG A 138 19.37 -16.71 -2.55
N VAL A 139 18.50 -15.74 -2.85
CA VAL A 139 17.38 -15.34 -1.99
C VAL A 139 16.15 -16.19 -2.30
N GLN A 140 15.72 -16.98 -1.32
CA GLN A 140 14.52 -17.78 -1.41
C GLN A 140 13.30 -16.97 -0.97
N PHE A 141 12.23 -17.02 -1.77
CA PHE A 141 10.94 -16.40 -1.47
C PHE A 141 9.95 -17.46 -0.99
N HIS A 142 9.44 -17.25 0.22
CA HIS A 142 8.39 -18.08 0.81
C HIS A 142 7.15 -17.22 1.06
N VAL A 143 6.07 -17.49 0.33
CA VAL A 143 4.79 -16.78 0.51
C VAL A 143 4.09 -17.40 1.73
N LEU A 144 3.93 -16.60 2.79
CA LEU A 144 3.31 -17.08 4.04
C LEU A 144 1.79 -16.98 4.00
N ASN A 145 1.27 -15.87 3.48
CA ASN A 145 -0.14 -15.61 3.30
C ASN A 145 -0.29 -14.57 2.17
N ALA A 146 -1.24 -14.78 1.26
CA ALA A 146 -1.51 -13.85 0.18
C ALA A 146 -2.96 -13.97 -0.29
N PHE A 147 -3.54 -12.84 -0.65
CA PHE A 147 -4.86 -12.72 -1.24
C PHE A 147 -4.87 -11.45 -2.09
N ASP A 148 -5.57 -11.48 -3.21
CA ASP A 148 -5.74 -10.29 -4.05
C ASP A 148 -6.57 -9.23 -3.30
N PRO A 149 -6.42 -7.94 -3.64
CA PRO A 149 -7.25 -6.88 -3.09
C PRO A 149 -8.74 -7.18 -3.28
N SER A 150 -9.55 -6.78 -2.31
CA SER A 150 -11.01 -6.82 -2.47
C SER A 150 -11.43 -5.97 -3.68
N PRO A 151 -12.44 -6.41 -4.45
CA PRO A 151 -13.01 -5.59 -5.53
C PRO A 151 -13.44 -4.20 -5.03
N ILE A 152 -13.33 -3.21 -5.91
CA ILE A 152 -13.79 -1.85 -5.61
C ILE A 152 -15.33 -1.86 -5.60
N SER A 153 -15.91 -1.48 -4.47
CA SER A 153 -17.38 -1.36 -4.35
C SER A 153 -17.91 -0.28 -5.29
N PRO A 154 -19.06 -0.51 -5.97
CA PRO A 154 -19.66 0.50 -6.84
C PRO A 154 -19.97 1.80 -6.08
N SER A 155 -19.74 2.96 -6.68
CA SER A 155 -20.03 4.26 -6.04
C SER A 155 -20.67 5.27 -7.01
N ASP A 156 -21.21 4.78 -8.12
CA ASP A 156 -21.92 5.59 -9.11
C ASP A 156 -23.36 5.91 -8.65
N ASP A 157 -24.09 6.66 -9.47
CA ASP A 157 -25.48 7.04 -9.20
C ASP A 157 -26.47 5.87 -9.20
N GLN A 158 -26.09 4.71 -9.75
CA GLN A 158 -26.91 3.50 -9.78
C GLN A 158 -26.61 2.57 -8.58
N ALA A 159 -25.51 2.81 -7.86
CA ALA A 159 -25.11 2.05 -6.69
C ALA A 159 -26.01 2.37 -5.48
N LEU A 160 -27.17 1.70 -5.39
CA LEU A 160 -28.19 1.93 -4.35
C LEU A 160 -27.60 1.96 -2.93
N GLY A 161 -26.71 1.02 -2.59
CA GLY A 161 -26.08 0.96 -1.27
C GLY A 161 -25.23 2.19 -0.95
N TYR A 162 -24.44 2.67 -1.91
CA TYR A 162 -23.65 3.89 -1.76
C TYR A 162 -24.53 5.13 -1.64
N GLN A 163 -25.53 5.27 -2.52
CA GLN A 163 -26.42 6.43 -2.52
C GLN A 163 -27.27 6.51 -1.25
N LEU A 164 -27.74 5.36 -0.73
CA LEU A 164 -28.45 5.31 0.55
C LEU A 164 -27.56 5.77 1.70
N LEU A 165 -26.30 5.33 1.76
CA LEU A 165 -25.35 5.79 2.77
C LEU A 165 -25.09 7.28 2.66
N ARG A 166 -24.82 7.79 1.44
CA ARG A 166 -24.60 9.21 1.17
C ARG A 166 -25.77 10.07 1.63
N GLN A 167 -26.99 9.76 1.21
CA GLN A 167 -28.20 10.50 1.59
C GLN A 167 -28.46 10.44 3.09
N THR A 168 -28.28 9.26 3.71
CA THR A 168 -28.46 9.09 5.15
C THR A 168 -27.47 9.93 5.95
N ILE A 169 -26.18 9.91 5.57
CA ILE A 169 -25.14 10.70 6.23
C ILE A 169 -25.46 12.19 6.16
N GLN A 170 -25.83 12.70 4.98
CA GLN A 170 -26.19 14.11 4.79
C GLN A 170 -27.48 14.50 5.53
N SER A 171 -28.43 13.58 5.67
CA SER A 171 -29.67 13.82 6.43
C SER A 171 -29.45 13.85 7.94
N VAL A 172 -28.55 13.00 8.46
CA VAL A 172 -28.25 12.90 9.89
C VAL A 172 -27.26 13.99 10.34
N PHE A 173 -26.33 14.37 9.47
CA PHE A 173 -25.31 15.40 9.71
C PHE A 173 -25.40 16.49 8.64
N PRO A 174 -26.35 17.45 8.77
CA PRO A 174 -26.56 18.52 7.78
C PRO A 174 -25.35 19.42 7.56
N GLU A 175 -24.39 19.43 8.49
CA GLU A 175 -23.11 20.12 8.38
C GLU A 175 -22.12 19.46 7.39
N ILE A 176 -22.38 18.22 6.95
CA ILE A 176 -21.55 17.51 5.97
C ILE A 176 -21.99 17.90 4.57
N ASN A 177 -21.19 18.73 3.90
CA ASN A 177 -21.47 19.19 2.54
C ASN A 177 -21.40 18.06 1.50
N ILE A 178 -20.41 17.17 1.63
CA ILE A 178 -20.11 16.15 0.62
C ILE A 178 -19.72 14.82 1.25
N VAL A 179 -20.12 13.72 0.61
CA VAL A 179 -19.70 12.36 0.92
C VAL A 179 -19.04 11.79 -0.33
N VAL A 180 -17.81 11.29 -0.18
CA VAL A 180 -17.01 10.75 -1.28
C VAL A 180 -16.51 9.34 -0.94
N PRO A 181 -16.32 8.44 -1.92
CA PRO A 181 -15.80 7.11 -1.67
C PRO A 181 -14.31 7.17 -1.31
N GLY A 182 -13.94 6.64 -0.15
CA GLY A 182 -12.55 6.57 0.31
C GLY A 182 -11.89 5.21 0.07
N THR A 183 -10.56 5.19 -0.02
CA THR A 183 -9.79 3.93 -0.02
C THR A 183 -9.43 3.54 1.41
N CYS A 184 -9.84 2.35 1.85
CA CYS A 184 -9.34 1.79 3.09
C CYS A 184 -8.00 1.09 2.83
N VAL A 185 -6.91 1.64 3.35
CA VAL A 185 -5.56 1.06 3.20
C VAL A 185 -5.29 -0.14 4.13
N VAL A 186 -6.25 -0.42 5.03
CA VAL A 186 -6.16 -1.49 6.03
C VAL A 186 -7.06 -2.64 5.61
N SER A 187 -6.60 -3.88 5.86
CA SER A 187 -7.45 -5.06 5.68
C SER A 187 -8.52 -5.11 6.76
N THR A 188 -9.75 -5.42 6.37
CA THR A 188 -10.86 -5.70 7.29
C THR A 188 -11.40 -7.11 7.04
N ASP A 189 -12.35 -7.54 7.87
CA ASP A 189 -13.03 -8.83 7.67
C ASP A 189 -13.94 -8.85 6.44
N SER A 190 -14.07 -7.73 5.71
CA SER A 190 -14.80 -7.61 4.44
C SER A 190 -14.50 -8.72 3.44
N LYS A 191 -13.24 -9.21 3.40
CA LYS A 191 -12.82 -10.31 2.53
C LYS A 191 -13.63 -11.60 2.72
N HIS A 192 -14.24 -11.80 3.89
CA HIS A 192 -15.06 -12.98 4.19
C HIS A 192 -16.49 -12.86 3.65
N TYR A 193 -16.90 -11.67 3.20
CA TYR A 193 -18.25 -11.38 2.73
C TYR A 193 -18.33 -11.13 1.21
N LEU A 194 -17.21 -11.29 0.49
CA LEU A 194 -17.13 -11.07 -0.97
C LEU A 194 -18.07 -11.96 -1.78
N ASN A 195 -18.51 -13.09 -1.22
CA ASN A 195 -19.47 -14.00 -1.85
C ASN A 195 -20.95 -13.61 -1.61
N LEU A 196 -21.23 -12.64 -0.71
CA LEU A 196 -22.60 -12.24 -0.36
C LEU A 196 -23.08 -11.05 -1.19
N THR A 197 -22.18 -10.11 -1.51
CA THR A 197 -22.52 -8.87 -2.21
C THR A 197 -21.30 -8.25 -2.89
N THR A 198 -21.54 -7.46 -3.93
CA THR A 198 -20.52 -6.63 -4.61
C THR A 198 -20.38 -5.24 -3.98
N GLY A 199 -21.34 -4.80 -3.16
CA GLY A 199 -21.35 -3.48 -2.52
C GLY A 199 -20.98 -3.58 -1.04
N ILE A 200 -19.69 -3.57 -0.74
CA ILE A 200 -19.18 -3.57 0.65
C ILE A 200 -18.61 -2.20 0.98
N TYR A 201 -19.32 -1.44 1.80
CA TYR A 201 -18.92 -0.08 2.18
C TYR A 201 -18.41 -0.07 3.61
N LEU A 202 -17.19 0.45 3.78
CA LEU A 202 -16.56 0.58 5.09
C LEU A 202 -16.77 2.01 5.59
N PHE A 203 -17.59 2.15 6.62
CA PHE A 203 -17.83 3.44 7.27
C PHE A 203 -16.96 3.58 8.51
N ASN A 204 -16.23 4.69 8.62
CA ASN A 204 -15.45 5.03 9.80
C ASN A 204 -15.84 6.45 10.25
N PRO A 205 -16.40 6.65 11.45
CA PRO A 205 -16.89 7.95 11.91
C PRO A 205 -15.73 8.85 12.37
N LEU A 206 -14.82 9.19 11.46
CA LEU A 206 -13.76 10.15 11.70
C LEU A 206 -14.13 11.51 11.09
N TYR A 207 -14.09 12.55 11.92
CA TYR A 207 -14.27 13.92 11.45
C TYR A 207 -12.96 14.42 10.84
N LEU A 208 -12.92 14.55 9.52
CA LEU A 208 -11.76 15.05 8.79
C LEU A 208 -11.94 16.54 8.53
N GLN A 209 -11.05 17.37 9.09
CA GLN A 209 -11.01 18.80 8.81
C GLN A 209 -9.95 19.09 7.73
N PRO A 210 -10.08 20.17 6.94
CA PRO A 210 -9.06 20.56 5.96
C PRO A 210 -7.64 20.69 6.56
N GLN A 211 -7.55 21.11 7.83
CA GLN A 211 -6.29 21.20 8.58
C GLN A 211 -5.62 19.83 8.80
N SER A 212 -6.42 18.76 8.88
CA SER A 212 -5.94 17.38 9.04
C SER A 212 -5.15 16.87 7.83
N PHE A 213 -5.24 17.55 6.68
CA PHE A 213 -4.50 17.23 5.45
C PHE A 213 -3.23 18.09 5.25
N ARG A 214 -2.93 19.04 6.15
CA ARG A 214 -1.71 19.86 6.10
C ARG A 214 -0.58 19.16 6.88
N THR A 215 0.08 18.20 6.24
CA THR A 215 1.35 17.60 6.70
C THR A 215 2.39 17.67 5.61
#